data_AF-A0A9E3CMK9-F1
#
_entry.id   AF-A0A9E3CMK9-F1
#
_cell.length_a   1.000
_cell.length_b   1.000
_cell.length_c   1.000
_cell.angle_alpha   90.00
_cell.angle_beta   90.00
_cell.angle_gamma   90.00
#
_symmetry.space_group_name_H-M   'P 1'
#
loop_
_entity.id
_entity.type
_entity.pdbx_description
1 polymer ?
#
loop_
_entity_poly.entity_id
_entity_poly.type
_entity_poly.pdbx_seq_one_letter_code
_entity_poly.pdbx_strand_id
1 'polypeptide(L)'
;MDFDPDDIAYVPTTGVRKVHDTLVVEASNDSLEGYGCLVDEPKTFPIEIVRWPAQGWRPIDKNSGNQGGVTEGLFEFWWKGDVLYARNNAVGDSYLFGWSTWPEVAAESGGPGRTRERALIWRANYHPDGG
;
A
#
# COMPACT_ATOMS: atom_id res chain seq x y z
N MET A 1 -16.82 -13.71 -0.56
CA MET A 1 -16.40 -12.37 -0.12
C MET A 1 -17.35 -11.40 -0.79
N ASP A 2 -18.04 -10.57 -0.02
CA ASP A 2 -18.89 -9.52 -0.56
C ASP A 2 -17.97 -8.33 -0.81
N PHE A 3 -17.47 -8.22 -2.04
CA PHE A 3 -16.56 -7.16 -2.45
C PHE A 3 -17.19 -6.48 -3.67
N ASP A 4 -17.49 -5.20 -3.51
CA ASP A 4 -17.93 -4.36 -4.60
C ASP A 4 -16.74 -3.55 -5.13
N PRO A 5 -16.30 -3.75 -6.39
CA PRO A 5 -15.25 -2.94 -7.00
C PRO A 5 -15.56 -1.44 -7.02
N ASP A 6 -16.85 -1.06 -6.93
CA ASP A 6 -17.29 0.33 -6.90
C ASP A 6 -17.10 0.99 -5.52
N ASP A 7 -16.83 0.20 -4.46
CA ASP A 7 -16.63 0.65 -3.07
C ASP A 7 -15.16 0.60 -2.64
N ILE A 8 -14.24 0.99 -3.54
CA ILE A 8 -12.82 1.10 -3.19
C ILE A 8 -12.52 2.46 -2.54
N ALA A 9 -11.74 2.44 -1.46
CA ALA A 9 -11.42 3.62 -0.64
C ALA A 9 -10.67 4.72 -1.41
N TYR A 10 -9.98 4.36 -2.50
CA TYR A 10 -9.18 5.29 -3.29
C TYR A 10 -9.32 5.01 -4.78
N VAL A 11 -9.39 6.08 -5.57
CA VAL A 11 -9.43 5.99 -7.03
C VAL A 11 -8.03 5.67 -7.58
N PRO A 12 -7.88 4.57 -8.34
CA PRO A 12 -6.60 4.21 -8.94
C PRO A 12 -6.14 5.24 -9.97
N THR A 13 -4.82 5.49 -10.02
CA THR A 13 -4.23 6.24 -11.12
C THR A 13 -4.09 5.33 -12.35
N THR A 14 -4.72 5.72 -13.45
CA THR A 14 -4.65 5.02 -14.75
C THR A 14 -4.09 5.97 -15.83
N GLY A 15 -3.89 5.48 -17.04
CA GLY A 15 -3.22 6.20 -18.13
C GLY A 15 -1.69 6.19 -18.04
N VAL A 16 -1.12 5.39 -17.14
CA VAL A 16 0.32 5.34 -16.87
C VAL A 16 1.00 4.26 -17.70
N ARG A 17 2.17 4.60 -18.26
CA ARG A 17 2.99 3.69 -19.08
C ARG A 17 4.44 3.62 -18.63
N LYS A 18 4.73 4.15 -17.43
CA LYS A 18 6.05 4.16 -16.83
C LYS A 18 5.97 3.55 -15.44
N VAL A 19 6.84 2.58 -15.18
CA VAL A 19 7.11 2.07 -13.84
C VAL A 19 8.28 2.86 -13.26
N HIS A 20 8.21 3.15 -11.97
CA HIS A 20 9.35 3.63 -11.21
C HIS A 20 9.79 2.49 -10.29
N ASP A 21 10.93 1.90 -10.59
CA ASP A 21 11.51 0.86 -9.74
C ASP A 21 12.19 1.52 -8.55
N THR A 22 11.77 1.13 -7.35
CA THR A 22 12.35 1.59 -6.08
C THR A 22 13.32 0.54 -5.56
N LEU A 23 14.50 0.97 -5.12
CA LEU A 23 15.47 0.07 -4.49
C LEU A 23 14.92 -0.44 -3.17
N VAL A 24 15.11 -1.74 -2.91
CA VAL A 24 14.94 -2.31 -1.58
C VAL A 24 16.23 -2.06 -0.82
N VAL A 25 16.13 -1.26 0.25
CA VAL A 25 17.26 -0.91 1.12
C VAL A 25 17.05 -1.60 2.45
N GLU A 26 18.07 -2.27 2.96
CA GLU A 26 18.02 -2.89 4.29
C GLU A 26 17.89 -1.80 5.37
N ALA A 27 17.02 -2.05 6.34
CA ALA A 27 16.83 -1.13 7.46
C ALA A 27 18.03 -1.21 8.42
N SER A 28 18.66 -0.07 8.64
CA SER A 28 19.79 0.14 9.55
C SER A 28 19.65 1.52 10.18
N ASN A 29 20.38 1.80 11.26
CA ASN A 29 20.36 3.15 11.83
C ASN A 29 20.78 4.22 10.82
N ASP A 30 21.77 3.92 9.98
CA ASP A 30 22.27 4.85 8.95
C ASP A 30 21.24 5.05 7.82
N SER A 31 20.64 3.96 7.31
CA SER A 31 19.65 4.04 6.23
C SER A 31 18.30 4.63 6.67
N LEU A 32 18.02 4.64 7.97
CA LEU A 32 16.83 5.25 8.55
C LEU A 32 17.05 6.68 9.05
N GLU A 33 18.27 7.23 8.95
CA GLU A 33 18.56 8.59 9.43
C GLU A 33 17.60 9.62 8.81
N GLY A 34 16.87 10.35 9.66
CA GLY A 34 15.86 11.32 9.25
C GLY A 34 14.50 10.76 8.86
N TYR A 35 14.34 9.43 8.77
CA TYR A 35 13.07 8.75 8.49
C TYR A 35 12.52 7.98 9.71
N GLY A 36 13.38 7.48 10.58
CA GLY A 36 12.98 6.72 11.76
C GLY A 36 14.18 6.11 12.51
N CYS A 37 13.91 5.07 13.31
CA CYS A 37 14.94 4.29 13.99
C CYS A 37 14.50 2.83 14.15
N LEU A 38 15.48 1.94 14.36
CA LEU A 38 15.20 0.57 14.77
C LEU A 38 14.86 0.54 16.26
N VAL A 39 13.91 -0.32 16.64
CA VAL A 39 13.39 -0.41 18.02
C VAL A 39 13.42 -1.86 18.48
N ASP A 40 14.13 -2.15 19.57
CA ASP A 40 14.23 -3.50 20.14
C ASP A 40 12.98 -3.89 20.96
N GLU A 41 12.37 -2.92 21.66
CA GLU A 41 11.16 -3.12 22.49
C GLU A 41 9.95 -2.35 21.91
N PRO A 42 9.33 -2.82 20.82
CA PRO A 42 8.28 -2.06 20.12
C PRO A 42 7.01 -1.85 20.96
N LYS A 43 6.74 -2.70 21.94
CA LYS A 43 5.50 -2.65 22.76
C LYS A 43 5.40 -1.45 23.68
N THR A 44 6.53 -0.88 24.08
CA THR A 44 6.60 0.24 25.02
C THR A 44 7.11 1.51 24.35
N PHE A 45 7.51 1.41 23.08
CA PHE A 45 8.07 2.53 22.34
C PHE A 45 6.96 3.52 21.93
N PRO A 46 7.12 4.82 22.22
CA PRO A 46 6.16 5.82 21.81
C PRO A 46 6.20 5.99 20.29
N ILE A 47 5.06 5.82 19.62
CA ILE A 47 4.91 6.09 18.18
C ILE A 47 4.33 7.48 17.98
N GLU A 48 4.99 8.27 17.15
CA GLU A 48 4.48 9.55 16.70
C GLU A 48 3.55 9.36 15.49
N ILE A 49 2.26 9.64 15.66
CA ILE A 49 1.28 9.62 14.55
C ILE A 49 1.17 11.03 13.97
N VAL A 50 2.20 11.43 13.22
CA VAL A 50 2.19 12.66 12.44
C VAL A 50 2.02 12.38 10.97
N ARG A 51 1.56 13.39 10.24
CA ARG A 51 1.47 13.29 8.79
C ARG A 51 2.87 13.23 8.20
N TRP A 52 3.12 12.26 7.32
CA TRP A 52 4.35 12.18 6.53
C TRP A 52 4.71 13.56 5.97
N PRO A 53 5.99 13.94 5.90
CA PRO A 53 6.37 15.20 5.28
C PRO A 53 6.10 15.18 3.77
N ALA A 54 5.24 16.07 3.29
CA ALA A 54 5.05 16.29 1.86
C ALA A 54 6.19 17.17 1.34
N GLN A 55 7.14 16.58 0.61
CA GLN A 55 8.24 17.30 -0.02
C GLN A 55 7.96 17.53 -1.52
N GLY A 56 8.28 18.74 -2.01
CA GLY A 56 8.15 19.07 -3.43
C GLY A 56 6.70 19.33 -3.87
N TRP A 57 6.36 18.90 -5.08
CA TRP A 57 5.12 19.31 -5.76
C TRP A 57 3.93 18.37 -5.55
N ARG A 58 4.16 17.14 -5.07
CA ARG A 58 3.09 16.14 -4.91
C ARG A 58 2.53 16.21 -3.48
N PRO A 59 1.25 16.56 -3.30
CA PRO A 59 0.63 16.56 -1.99
C PRO A 59 0.39 15.12 -1.50
N ILE A 60 0.26 14.98 -0.18
CA ILE A 60 -0.27 13.76 0.43
C ILE A 60 -1.75 13.67 0.13
N ASP A 61 -2.22 12.47 -0.18
CA ASP A 61 -3.62 12.26 -0.48
C ASP A 61 -4.52 12.67 0.69
N LYS A 62 -5.72 13.12 0.35
CA LYS A 62 -6.70 13.52 1.36
C LYS A 62 -6.99 12.32 2.28
N ASN A 63 -7.09 12.59 3.58
CA ASN A 63 -7.36 11.58 4.60
C ASN A 63 -6.30 10.46 4.72
N SER A 64 -5.04 10.70 4.31
CA SER A 64 -3.95 9.74 4.49
C SER A 64 -2.68 10.36 5.07
N GLY A 65 -1.69 9.51 5.34
CA GLY A 65 -0.33 9.87 5.76
C GLY A 65 -0.10 9.97 7.26
N ASN A 66 -1.13 9.73 8.09
CA ASN A 66 -1.09 9.78 9.55
C ASN A 66 -2.05 8.75 10.20
N GLN A 67 -2.18 7.56 9.61
CA GLN A 67 -3.20 6.56 9.99
C GLN A 67 -2.63 5.30 10.65
N GLY A 68 -1.42 5.33 11.21
CA GLY A 68 -0.80 4.18 11.87
C GLY A 68 -1.28 3.94 13.32
N GLY A 69 -1.15 2.70 13.80
CA GLY A 69 -1.00 2.38 15.23
C GLY A 69 -2.23 2.36 16.15
N VAL A 70 -3.47 2.45 15.66
CA VAL A 70 -4.67 2.51 16.55
C VAL A 70 -5.60 1.30 16.47
N THR A 71 -5.43 0.43 15.48
CA THR A 71 -6.28 -0.74 15.29
C THR A 71 -5.47 -1.89 14.71
N GLU A 72 -5.85 -3.11 15.07
CA GLU A 72 -5.28 -4.35 14.52
C GLU A 72 -6.38 -5.15 13.83
N GLY A 73 -6.02 -5.88 12.78
CA GLY A 73 -6.96 -6.76 12.11
C GLY A 73 -6.41 -7.37 10.84
N LEU A 74 -7.21 -8.23 10.23
CA LEU A 74 -6.81 -8.99 9.05
C LEU A 74 -6.76 -8.08 7.82
N PHE A 75 -5.60 -8.03 7.17
CA PHE A 75 -5.45 -7.43 5.84
C PHE A 75 -5.33 -8.54 4.80
N GLU A 76 -6.38 -8.73 4.01
CA GLU A 76 -6.45 -9.78 2.99
C GLU A 76 -6.08 -9.24 1.62
N PHE A 77 -5.44 -10.08 0.81
CA PHE A 77 -5.08 -9.79 -0.57
C PHE A 77 -5.53 -10.96 -1.45
N TRP A 78 -6.13 -10.66 -2.61
CA TRP A 78 -6.51 -11.69 -3.57
C TRP A 78 -6.46 -11.18 -5.00
N TRP A 79 -6.13 -12.09 -5.91
CA TRP A 79 -6.11 -11.81 -7.33
C TRP A 79 -7.44 -12.18 -7.99
N LYS A 80 -7.91 -11.33 -8.90
CA LYS A 80 -8.96 -11.63 -9.87
C LYS A 80 -8.37 -11.37 -11.26
N GLY A 81 -8.03 -12.43 -11.98
CA GLY A 81 -7.21 -12.32 -13.20
C GLY A 81 -5.88 -11.61 -12.93
N ASP A 82 -5.73 -10.43 -13.54
CA ASP A 82 -4.57 -9.54 -13.46
C ASP A 82 -4.71 -8.40 -12.45
N VAL A 83 -5.85 -8.30 -11.75
CA VAL A 83 -6.11 -7.25 -10.74
C VAL A 83 -5.88 -7.81 -9.34
N LEU A 84 -5.07 -7.11 -8.54
CA LEU A 84 -4.85 -7.40 -7.13
C LEU A 84 -5.79 -6.52 -6.30
N TYR A 85 -6.69 -7.16 -5.58
CA TYR A 85 -7.53 -6.50 -4.60
C TYR A 85 -7.03 -6.74 -3.19
N ALA A 86 -7.42 -5.85 -2.28
CA ALA A 86 -7.17 -6.01 -0.87
C ALA A 86 -8.34 -5.51 -0.02
N ARG A 87 -8.47 -6.04 1.20
CA ARG A 87 -9.48 -5.65 2.19
C ARG A 87 -8.79 -5.51 3.54
N ASN A 88 -8.84 -4.31 4.10
CA ASN A 88 -8.44 -4.08 5.49
C ASN A 88 -9.68 -4.24 6.37
N ASN A 89 -9.81 -5.40 7.04
CA ASN A 89 -10.93 -5.70 7.91
C ASN A 89 -10.92 -4.90 9.22
N ALA A 90 -9.77 -4.32 9.60
CA ALA A 90 -9.65 -3.50 10.82
C ALA A 90 -10.37 -2.14 10.70
N VAL A 91 -10.47 -1.61 9.49
CA VAL A 91 -11.10 -0.30 9.20
C VAL A 91 -12.26 -0.39 8.21
N GLY A 92 -12.48 -1.56 7.60
CA GLY A 92 -13.58 -1.77 6.67
C GLY A 92 -13.34 -1.15 5.29
N ASP A 93 -12.09 -0.96 4.90
CA ASP A 93 -11.72 -0.40 3.59
C ASP A 93 -11.38 -1.50 2.58
N SER A 94 -11.83 -1.30 1.34
CA SER A 94 -11.54 -2.12 0.17
C SER A 94 -10.64 -1.38 -0.79
N TYR A 95 -9.79 -2.12 -1.51
CA TYR A 95 -8.76 -1.54 -2.36
C TYR A 95 -8.64 -2.30 -3.67
N LEU A 96 -8.54 -1.57 -4.78
CA LEU A 96 -7.72 -2.04 -5.90
C LEU A 96 -6.26 -1.75 -5.52
N PHE A 97 -5.51 -2.77 -5.16
CA PHE A 97 -4.15 -2.62 -4.63
C PHE A 97 -3.10 -2.51 -5.74
N GLY A 98 -3.29 -3.22 -6.86
CA GLY A 98 -2.40 -3.11 -8.02
C GLY A 98 -2.78 -4.05 -9.15
N TRP A 99 -1.85 -4.25 -10.08
CA TRP A 99 -2.03 -5.13 -11.25
C TRP A 99 -0.79 -5.96 -11.56
N SER A 100 -0.94 -7.13 -12.18
CA SER A 100 0.19 -7.92 -12.70
C SER A 100 0.75 -7.36 -14.02
N THR A 101 -0.03 -6.54 -14.71
CA THR A 101 0.27 -5.91 -15.99
C THR A 101 -0.23 -4.45 -15.99
N TRP A 102 -0.11 -3.73 -17.10
CA TRP A 102 -0.59 -2.35 -17.16
C TRP A 102 -2.10 -2.26 -16.93
N PRO A 103 -2.59 -1.24 -16.20
CA PRO A 103 -3.99 -1.13 -15.80
C PRO A 103 -4.97 -1.15 -17.00
N GLU A 104 -4.56 -0.63 -18.15
CA GLU A 104 -5.39 -0.53 -19.35
C GLU A 104 -5.51 -1.84 -20.14
N VAL A 105 -4.69 -2.84 -19.83
CA VAL A 105 -4.77 -4.18 -20.45
C VAL A 105 -5.04 -5.28 -19.43
N ALA A 106 -5.07 -4.93 -18.13
CA ALA A 106 -5.39 -5.87 -17.08
C ALA A 106 -6.84 -6.34 -17.24
N ALA A 107 -7.03 -7.65 -17.11
CA ALA A 107 -8.35 -8.26 -17.15
C ALA A 107 -8.63 -8.98 -15.83
N GLU A 108 -9.85 -8.86 -15.34
CA GLU A 108 -10.31 -9.67 -14.20
C GLU A 108 -10.61 -11.12 -14.58
N SER A 109 -10.61 -11.43 -15.88
CA SER A 109 -10.75 -12.78 -16.40
C SER A 109 -9.44 -13.56 -16.28
N GLY A 110 -9.57 -14.88 -16.09
CA GLY A 110 -8.42 -15.77 -15.89
C GLY A 110 -8.53 -16.51 -14.56
N GLY A 111 -8.25 -17.81 -14.61
CA GLY A 111 -8.37 -18.69 -13.44
C GLY A 111 -7.25 -18.47 -12.41
N PRO A 112 -7.45 -18.96 -11.17
CA PRO A 112 -6.38 -19.08 -10.20
C PRO A 112 -5.22 -19.92 -10.78
N GLY A 113 -3.98 -19.55 -10.46
CA GLY A 113 -2.78 -20.30 -10.88
C GLY A 113 -1.99 -19.72 -12.06
N ARG A 114 -2.40 -18.58 -12.65
CA ARG A 114 -1.50 -17.85 -13.56
C ARG A 114 -0.26 -17.36 -12.81
N THR A 115 0.91 -17.65 -13.37
CA THR A 115 2.18 -17.09 -12.87
C THR A 115 2.16 -15.57 -13.07
N ARG A 116 2.54 -14.84 -12.02
CA ARG A 116 2.67 -13.38 -12.01
C ARG A 116 4.08 -13.06 -11.54
N GLU A 117 4.79 -12.23 -12.31
CA GLU A 117 6.19 -11.90 -12.03
C GLU A 117 6.33 -10.55 -11.31
N ARG A 118 5.25 -9.77 -11.22
CA ARG A 118 5.23 -8.44 -10.62
C ARG A 118 3.84 -8.06 -10.10
N ALA A 119 3.83 -7.06 -9.24
CA ALA A 119 2.64 -6.27 -8.90
C ALA A 119 2.98 -4.78 -9.10
N LEU A 120 2.30 -4.14 -10.03
CA LEU A 120 2.35 -2.71 -10.26
C LEU A 120 1.44 -2.02 -9.24
N ILE A 121 2.05 -1.42 -8.22
CA ILE A 121 1.37 -0.66 -7.18
C ILE A 121 1.34 0.81 -7.60
N TRP A 122 0.19 1.46 -7.40
CA TRP A 122 -0.04 2.85 -7.83
C TRP A 122 -0.08 3.85 -6.67
N ARG A 123 -0.01 3.35 -5.43
CA ARG A 123 -0.07 4.12 -4.19
C ARG A 123 0.92 3.56 -3.17
N ALA A 124 1.80 4.40 -2.67
CA ALA A 124 2.57 4.09 -1.46
C ALA A 124 1.78 4.57 -0.24
N ASN A 125 1.77 3.77 0.82
CA ASN A 125 1.23 4.16 2.12
C ASN A 125 2.38 4.28 3.13
N TYR A 126 2.26 5.20 4.07
CA TYR A 126 3.21 5.40 5.15
C TYR A 126 2.57 5.04 6.49
N HIS A 127 3.24 4.14 7.21
CA HIS A 127 2.89 3.69 8.54
C HIS A 127 4.05 4.03 9.49
N PRO A 128 3.90 5.01 10.41
CA PRO A 128 4.98 5.45 11.31
C PRO A 128 5.44 4.39 12.31
N ASP A 129 4.61 3.37 12.53
CA ASP A 129 4.84 2.19 13.35
C ASP A 129 5.59 1.06 12.62
N GLY A 130 5.93 1.23 11.34
CA GLY A 130 6.67 0.23 10.56
C GLY A 130 5.82 -0.87 9.93
N GLY A 131 4.51 -0.93 10.26
CA GLY A 131 3.57 -1.94 9.78
C GLY A 131 3.57 -3.23 10.59
#